data_AF-A0A8F9TYI4-F1
#
_entry.id   AF-A0A8F9TYI4-F1
#
_cell.length_a   1.000
_cell.length_b   1.000
_cell.length_c   1.000
_cell.angle_alpha   90.00
_cell.angle_beta   90.00
_cell.angle_gamma   90.00
#
_symmetry.space_group_name_H-M   'P 1'
#
loop_
_entity.id
_entity.type
_entity.pdbx_description
1 polymer ?
#
loop_
_entity_poly.entity_id
_entity_poly.type
_entity_poly.pdbx_seq_one_letter_code
_entity_poly.pdbx_strand_id
1 'polypeptide(L)'
;MALSGMVSLFAPGSLAPAALTMRPPRSLPLTRRLVAFDHCRIPLRSFDFLPRTDPLSRLHQRLLELETDAPRPASRFHRSVAAALWLAIGLLAALRFHRRYSAHVRRTHGISARHQFADLCYGVWRHNTFPRHYYWRKLFLLPNRSAWLANLEHRQVNDLVTDLNRALPVHRIADKFAFYQHCLATGLPTPPVLAAWRHGERCDSPADTGDRLPAQDLFAKPIADYGSVGTLAFRYDAQRHAYHSEAGVLDSAALLEYLRQRSLGTGYILQPRLVNGGVWADYGDRDLCNLRIVTGRFPDGEPQLISSFLRLPSSHTTFGHDRHVLLSAVDVATGTLGPGVFREITKGSFDVHPDTGACITGRVLPGWAAMAELTLRAHRTLPWMPFIGWDVVETSAGLHLLEANAFWGADAAQLPGAVPLGHTAFPEIYWAWTAQNSRS
;
A
#
# COMPACT_ATOMS: atom_id res chain seq x y z
N MET A 1 13.64 -28.76 32.12
CA MET A 1 12.29 -28.73 31.52
C MET A 1 11.86 -27.29 31.20
N ALA A 2 12.74 -26.54 30.52
CA ALA A 2 12.55 -25.13 30.17
C ALA A 2 13.38 -24.86 28.91
N LEU A 3 12.87 -25.24 27.73
CA LEU A 3 13.48 -24.93 26.42
C LEU A 3 12.54 -25.17 25.21
N SER A 4 11.27 -25.55 25.42
CA SER A 4 10.34 -25.85 24.32
C SER A 4 9.49 -24.64 23.85
N GLY A 5 9.56 -23.49 24.55
CA GLY A 5 8.68 -22.33 24.30
C GLY A 5 9.15 -21.31 23.26
N MET A 6 10.36 -21.44 22.69
CA MET A 6 10.95 -20.41 21.82
C MET A 6 10.81 -20.67 20.31
N VAL A 7 10.21 -21.79 19.89
CA VAL A 7 10.18 -22.20 18.46
C VAL A 7 8.89 -21.78 17.73
N SER A 8 7.86 -21.29 18.43
CA SER A 8 6.56 -20.92 17.80
C SER A 8 6.46 -19.46 17.31
N LEU A 9 7.58 -18.79 17.05
CA LEU A 9 7.63 -17.41 16.52
C LEU A 9 7.74 -17.33 14.99
N PHE A 10 7.69 -18.45 14.27
CA PHE A 10 8.08 -18.53 12.85
C PHE A 10 7.10 -19.25 11.92
N ALA A 11 5.79 -19.23 12.19
CA ALA A 11 4.79 -19.63 11.20
C ALA A 11 4.34 -18.41 10.36
N PRO A 12 4.33 -18.48 9.01
CA PRO A 12 3.75 -17.43 8.17
C PRO A 12 2.23 -17.62 8.13
N GLY A 13 1.52 -16.92 9.01
CA GLY A 13 0.06 -16.85 8.99
C GLY A 13 -0.43 -15.73 8.07
N SER A 14 -1.23 -16.08 7.07
CA SER A 14 -2.00 -15.15 6.25
C SER A 14 -3.01 -14.39 7.11
N LEU A 15 -2.95 -13.06 7.10
CA LEU A 15 -4.00 -12.22 7.66
C LEU A 15 -5.03 -11.93 6.57
N ALA A 16 -6.15 -12.66 6.62
CA ALA A 16 -7.43 -12.21 6.07
C ALA A 16 -8.25 -11.59 7.23
N PRO A 17 -9.09 -10.57 6.98
CA PRO A 17 -9.84 -9.91 8.04
C PRO A 17 -11.09 -10.75 8.38
N ALA A 18 -11.17 -11.25 9.61
CA ALA A 18 -12.40 -11.81 10.14
C ALA A 18 -13.11 -10.77 11.01
N ALA A 19 -14.37 -10.50 10.69
CA ALA A 19 -15.25 -9.63 11.44
C ALA A 19 -15.55 -10.16 12.85
N LEU A 20 -15.39 -9.27 13.83
CA LEU A 20 -16.09 -9.13 15.12
C LEU A 20 -16.70 -10.39 15.77
N THR A 21 -15.99 -10.92 16.77
CA THR A 21 -16.49 -11.13 18.15
C THR A 21 -15.29 -11.37 19.06
N MET A 22 -14.70 -10.31 19.60
CA MET A 22 -13.55 -10.43 20.51
C MET A 22 -13.96 -10.15 21.96
N ARG A 23 -13.89 -11.18 22.80
CA ARG A 23 -13.54 -11.01 24.21
C ARG A 23 -12.31 -10.09 24.29
N PRO A 24 -12.21 -9.15 25.26
CA PRO A 24 -11.05 -8.28 25.36
C PRO A 24 -9.78 -9.15 25.47
N PRO A 25 -8.71 -8.87 24.70
CA PRO A 25 -7.51 -9.67 24.78
C PRO A 25 -6.94 -9.59 26.20
N ARG A 26 -6.53 -10.73 26.75
CA ARG A 26 -5.64 -10.76 27.92
C ARG A 26 -4.44 -9.88 27.61
N SER A 27 -4.08 -8.99 28.54
CA SER A 27 -2.95 -8.09 28.38
C SER A 27 -1.70 -8.86 27.92
N LEU A 28 -0.99 -8.31 26.95
CA LEU A 28 0.21 -8.94 26.40
C LEU A 28 1.23 -9.23 27.51
N PRO A 29 1.98 -10.35 27.44
CA PRO A 29 3.12 -10.57 28.33
C PRO A 29 4.10 -9.41 28.31
N LEU A 30 4.73 -9.10 29.44
CA LEU A 30 5.63 -7.94 29.58
C LEU A 30 6.68 -7.86 28.47
N THR A 31 7.28 -8.99 28.07
CA THR A 31 8.27 -9.04 26.99
C THR A 31 7.73 -8.51 25.65
N ARG A 32 6.50 -8.89 25.27
CA ARG A 32 5.83 -8.43 24.04
C ARG A 32 5.36 -6.98 24.12
N ARG A 33 5.13 -6.48 25.33
CA ARG A 33 4.83 -5.06 25.58
C ARG A 33 6.07 -4.17 25.45
N LEU A 34 7.26 -4.72 25.70
CA LEU A 34 8.53 -3.98 25.59
C LEU A 34 9.11 -4.01 24.18
N VAL A 35 9.02 -5.17 23.52
CA VAL A 35 9.62 -5.40 22.20
C VAL A 35 8.63 -6.19 21.33
N ALA A 36 8.29 -5.62 20.18
CA ALA A 36 7.56 -6.31 19.13
C ALA A 36 8.50 -7.24 18.35
N PHE A 37 7.96 -8.04 17.43
CA PHE A 37 8.79 -8.95 16.64
C PHE A 37 9.74 -8.20 15.67
N ASP A 38 9.40 -6.97 15.30
CA ASP A 38 10.06 -6.16 14.28
C ASP A 38 10.65 -4.83 14.79
N HIS A 39 10.34 -4.39 16.02
CA HIS A 39 10.88 -3.16 16.59
C HIS A 39 10.82 -3.15 18.12
N CYS A 40 11.63 -2.31 18.76
CA CYS A 40 11.51 -2.00 20.17
C CYS A 40 10.41 -0.97 20.40
N ARG A 41 9.46 -1.26 21.31
CA ARG A 41 8.35 -0.35 21.64
C ARG A 41 8.75 0.72 22.68
N ILE A 42 9.86 0.49 23.38
CA ILE A 42 10.40 1.42 24.38
C ILE A 42 11.48 2.32 23.77
N PRO A 43 11.46 3.64 24.03
CA PRO A 43 12.56 4.53 23.63
C PRO A 43 13.86 4.15 24.37
N LEU A 44 14.88 3.77 23.60
CA LEU A 44 16.22 3.46 24.09
C LEU A 44 17.16 4.63 23.78
N ARG A 45 18.03 5.02 24.72
CA ARG A 45 19.02 6.11 24.53
C ARG A 45 19.97 5.89 23.35
N SER A 46 20.06 4.66 22.85
CA SER A 46 20.84 4.32 21.66
C SER A 46 20.17 4.75 20.36
N PHE A 47 18.92 5.19 20.36
CA PHE A 47 18.24 5.59 19.13
C PHE A 47 18.65 7.01 18.71
N ASP A 48 19.14 7.14 17.48
CA ASP A 48 19.73 8.38 16.93
C ASP A 48 18.72 9.52 16.79
N PHE A 49 17.45 9.19 16.58
CA PHE A 49 16.37 10.15 16.36
C PHE A 49 15.80 10.74 17.66
N LEU A 50 16.03 10.12 18.83
CA LEU A 50 15.46 10.59 20.09
C LEU A 50 15.93 11.99 20.54
N PRO A 51 17.22 12.36 20.45
CA PRO A 51 17.66 13.68 20.90
C PRO A 51 17.38 14.80 19.88
N ARG A 52 16.88 14.47 18.67
CA ARG A 52 16.73 15.42 17.56
C ARG A 52 15.33 16.03 17.54
N THR A 53 15.23 17.25 17.03
CA THR A 53 13.98 18.03 16.99
C THR A 53 13.44 18.27 15.59
N ASP A 54 14.14 17.81 14.55
CA ASP A 54 13.68 17.90 13.17
C ASP A 54 12.38 17.12 12.95
N PRO A 55 11.53 17.52 11.99
CA PRO A 55 10.21 16.91 11.77
C PRO A 55 10.24 15.39 11.59
N LEU A 56 11.25 14.87 10.89
CA LEU A 56 11.41 13.45 10.61
C LEU A 56 11.79 12.67 11.88
N SER A 57 12.75 13.15 12.65
CA SER A 57 13.12 12.53 13.93
C SER A 57 11.94 12.53 14.91
N ARG A 58 11.15 13.62 14.93
CA ARG A 58 9.92 13.68 15.72
C ARG A 58 8.88 12.66 15.26
N LEU A 59 8.76 12.35 13.97
CA LEU A 59 7.87 11.28 13.50
C LEU A 59 8.25 9.92 14.10
N HIS A 60 9.55 9.61 14.13
CA HIS A 60 10.04 8.36 14.75
C HIS A 60 9.79 8.31 16.26
N GLN A 61 9.89 9.45 16.95
CA GLN A 61 9.48 9.57 18.35
C GLN A 61 7.97 9.34 18.51
N ARG A 62 7.16 9.96 17.64
CA ARG A 62 5.70 9.84 17.63
C ARG A 62 5.22 8.42 17.43
N LEU A 63 5.88 7.65 16.56
CA LEU A 63 5.59 6.22 16.39
C LEU A 63 5.71 5.44 17.70
N LEU A 64 6.76 5.71 18.50
CA LEU A 64 6.90 5.13 19.84
C LEU A 64 5.80 5.60 20.79
N GLU A 65 5.29 6.83 20.62
CA GLU A 65 4.15 7.36 21.37
C GLU A 65 2.80 6.81 20.92
N LEU A 66 2.68 6.21 19.74
CA LEU A 66 1.45 5.56 19.29
C LEU A 66 1.34 4.10 19.78
N GLU A 67 2.44 3.51 20.28
CA GLU A 67 2.46 2.16 20.84
C GLU A 67 1.64 2.04 22.15
N THR A 68 0.39 1.61 22.06
CA THR A 68 -0.56 1.53 23.18
C THR A 68 -0.24 0.42 24.19
N ASP A 69 0.37 -0.68 23.75
CA ASP A 69 0.72 -1.79 24.65
C ASP A 69 1.95 -1.50 25.53
N ALA A 70 2.75 -0.50 25.14
CA ALA A 70 4.01 -0.16 25.80
C ALA A 70 3.77 0.38 27.22
N PRO A 71 4.52 -0.07 28.24
CA PRO A 71 4.45 0.50 29.59
C PRO A 71 4.80 1.99 29.60
N ARG A 72 3.90 2.83 30.12
CA ARG A 72 4.13 4.27 30.28
C ARG A 72 3.78 4.76 31.69
N PRO A 73 4.68 5.52 32.37
CA PRO A 73 6.05 5.81 31.94
C PRO A 73 6.96 4.56 32.01
N ALA A 74 7.88 4.41 31.05
CA ALA A 74 8.84 3.32 31.08
C ALA A 74 9.88 3.54 32.20
N SER A 75 9.93 2.66 33.19
CA SER A 75 10.96 2.70 34.27
C SER A 75 12.36 2.35 33.75
N ARG A 76 13.40 2.56 34.57
CA ARG A 76 14.78 2.11 34.25
C ARG A 76 14.85 0.60 33.99
N PHE A 77 14.13 -0.19 34.79
CA PHE A 77 14.03 -1.64 34.62
C PHE A 77 13.45 -2.00 33.24
N HIS A 78 12.33 -1.39 32.84
CA HIS A 78 11.72 -1.63 31.53
C HIS A 78 12.70 -1.34 30.38
N ARG A 79 13.44 -0.23 30.46
CA ARG A 79 14.45 0.13 29.46
C ARG A 79 15.61 -0.88 29.39
N SER A 80 16.11 -1.34 30.53
CA SER A 80 17.19 -2.34 30.55
C SER A 80 16.75 -3.68 29.96
N VAL A 81 15.54 -4.14 30.32
CA VAL A 81 14.97 -5.38 29.77
C VAL A 81 14.71 -5.23 28.27
N ALA A 82 14.12 -4.12 27.84
CA ALA A 82 13.87 -3.85 26.42
C ALA A 82 15.17 -3.82 25.61
N ALA A 83 16.23 -3.16 26.13
CA ALA A 83 17.53 -3.12 25.48
C ALA A 83 18.15 -4.52 25.32
N ALA A 84 18.09 -5.35 26.35
CA ALA A 84 18.60 -6.73 26.29
C ALA A 84 17.80 -7.61 25.32
N LEU A 85 16.47 -7.52 25.35
CA LEU A 85 15.60 -8.24 24.41
C LEU A 85 15.83 -7.79 22.98
N TRP A 86 15.93 -6.48 22.73
CA TRP A 86 16.15 -5.92 21.41
C TRP A 86 17.55 -6.22 20.86
N LEU A 87 18.56 -6.33 21.74
CA LEU A 87 19.87 -6.86 21.38
C LEU A 87 19.78 -8.29 20.85
N ALA A 88 19.14 -9.19 21.61
CA ALA A 88 19.02 -10.60 21.24
C ALA A 88 18.16 -10.80 19.97
N ILE A 89 16.96 -10.24 19.93
CA ILE A 89 16.02 -10.36 18.81
C ILE A 89 16.62 -9.74 17.55
N GLY A 90 17.20 -8.54 17.69
CA GLY A 90 17.85 -7.82 16.61
C GLY A 90 19.02 -8.58 16.01
N LEU A 91 19.89 -9.17 16.83
CA LEU A 91 21.04 -9.95 16.37
C LEU A 91 20.59 -11.24 15.64
N LEU A 92 19.61 -11.96 16.18
CA LEU A 92 19.06 -13.15 15.54
C LEU A 92 18.43 -12.83 14.18
N ALA A 93 17.66 -11.73 14.11
CA ALA A 93 17.09 -11.25 12.86
C ALA A 93 18.19 -10.83 11.87
N ALA A 94 19.20 -10.07 12.32
CA ALA A 94 20.31 -9.64 11.47
C ALA A 94 21.05 -10.85 10.88
N LEU A 95 21.38 -11.85 11.69
CA LEU A 95 22.02 -13.10 11.23
C LEU A 95 21.15 -13.86 10.22
N ARG A 96 19.84 -13.98 10.48
CA ARG A 96 18.91 -14.67 9.57
C ARG A 96 18.84 -13.98 8.20
N PHE A 97 18.63 -12.67 8.17
CA PHE A 97 18.51 -11.92 6.92
C PHE A 97 19.86 -11.82 6.19
N HIS A 98 20.96 -11.66 6.93
CA HIS A 98 22.31 -11.70 6.38
C HIS A 98 22.63 -13.03 5.70
N ARG A 99 22.36 -14.17 6.35
CA ARG A 99 22.54 -15.51 5.75
C ARG A 99 21.71 -15.69 4.48
N ARG A 100 20.50 -15.12 4.44
CA ARG A 100 19.59 -15.25 3.30
C ARG A 100 19.99 -14.42 2.08
N TYR A 101 20.44 -13.18 2.28
CA TYR A 101 20.56 -12.21 1.18
C TYR A 101 21.99 -11.72 0.91
N SER A 102 22.93 -11.87 1.84
CA SER A 102 24.23 -11.20 1.72
C SER A 102 25.06 -11.64 0.53
N ALA A 103 25.01 -12.93 0.19
CA ALA A 103 25.70 -13.47 -0.99
C ALA A 103 25.15 -12.91 -2.30
N HIS A 104 23.83 -12.72 -2.39
CA HIS A 104 23.20 -12.09 -3.55
C HIS A 104 23.61 -10.62 -3.65
N VAL A 105 23.44 -9.83 -2.59
CA VAL A 105 23.81 -8.40 -2.59
C VAL A 105 25.29 -8.19 -2.89
N ARG A 106 26.18 -9.03 -2.35
CA ARG A 106 27.62 -8.95 -2.64
C ARG A 106 27.91 -9.18 -4.13
N ARG A 107 27.27 -10.18 -4.75
CA ARG A 107 27.46 -10.50 -6.17
C ARG A 107 26.88 -9.43 -7.09
N THR A 108 25.70 -8.92 -6.76
CA THR A 108 24.96 -7.99 -7.64
C THR A 108 25.38 -6.53 -7.47
N HIS A 109 25.75 -6.11 -6.25
CA HIS A 109 26.00 -4.70 -5.92
C HIS A 109 27.39 -4.42 -5.33
N GLY A 110 28.25 -5.44 -5.20
CA GLY A 110 29.62 -5.27 -4.68
C GLY A 110 29.73 -4.94 -3.19
N ILE A 111 28.61 -4.87 -2.45
CA ILE A 111 28.64 -4.53 -1.02
C ILE A 111 29.14 -5.73 -0.22
N SER A 112 30.24 -5.55 0.53
CA SER A 112 30.86 -6.65 1.28
C SER A 112 29.92 -7.22 2.35
N ALA A 113 29.97 -8.53 2.59
CA ALA A 113 29.12 -9.17 3.60
C ALA A 113 29.36 -8.62 5.01
N ARG A 114 30.60 -8.16 5.32
CA ARG A 114 30.92 -7.54 6.61
C ARG A 114 30.26 -6.17 6.75
N HIS A 115 30.32 -5.34 5.70
CA HIS A 115 29.63 -4.04 5.68
C HIS A 115 28.12 -4.23 5.85
N GLN A 116 27.53 -5.19 5.12
CA GLN A 116 26.11 -5.50 5.27
C GLN A 116 25.74 -5.89 6.69
N PHE A 117 26.53 -6.74 7.35
CA PHE A 117 26.24 -7.12 8.73
C PHE A 117 26.35 -5.93 9.70
N ALA A 118 27.38 -5.09 9.55
CA ALA A 118 27.52 -3.88 10.35
C ALA A 118 26.36 -2.90 10.16
N ASP A 119 25.86 -2.78 8.94
CA ASP A 119 24.69 -1.97 8.61
C ASP A 119 23.40 -2.50 9.22
N LEU A 120 23.16 -3.81 9.17
CA LEU A 120 21.99 -4.43 9.83
C LEU A 120 22.00 -4.15 11.33
N CYS A 121 23.14 -4.35 11.97
CA CYS A 121 23.37 -4.04 13.37
C CYS A 121 23.07 -2.55 13.68
N TYR A 122 23.57 -1.65 12.83
CA TYR A 122 23.31 -0.22 12.97
C TYR A 122 21.81 0.11 12.87
N GLY A 123 21.13 -0.39 11.83
CA GLY A 123 19.70 -0.14 11.61
C GLY A 123 18.85 -0.59 12.80
N VAL A 124 19.14 -1.77 13.35
CA VAL A 124 18.44 -2.30 14.53
C VAL A 124 18.65 -1.41 15.75
N TRP A 125 19.91 -1.13 16.12
CA TRP A 125 20.19 -0.55 17.45
C TRP A 125 20.27 0.97 17.49
N ARG A 126 20.44 1.62 16.34
CA ARG A 126 20.43 3.09 16.23
C ARG A 126 19.14 3.62 15.64
N HIS A 127 18.51 2.91 14.71
CA HIS A 127 17.32 3.41 14.01
C HIS A 127 16.02 2.66 14.36
N ASN A 128 16.11 1.63 15.20
CA ASN A 128 14.97 0.78 15.55
C ASN A 128 14.28 0.15 14.31
N THR A 129 15.07 -0.11 13.27
CA THR A 129 14.62 -0.61 11.96
C THR A 129 14.83 -2.11 11.88
N PHE A 130 13.83 -2.85 11.39
CA PHE A 130 13.97 -4.31 11.26
C PHE A 130 14.95 -4.69 10.12
N PRO A 131 15.86 -5.68 10.29
CA PRO A 131 16.89 -6.08 9.31
C PRO A 131 16.37 -6.35 7.90
N ARG A 132 15.12 -6.79 7.82
CA ARG A 132 14.36 -7.00 6.59
C ARG A 132 14.34 -5.76 5.67
N HIS A 133 14.18 -4.57 6.24
CA HIS A 133 14.03 -3.32 5.49
C HIS A 133 15.31 -2.90 4.78
N TYR A 134 16.47 -3.18 5.38
CA TYR A 134 17.78 -2.94 4.75
C TYR A 134 17.87 -3.57 3.35
N TYR A 135 17.44 -4.83 3.23
CA TYR A 135 17.45 -5.55 1.96
C TYR A 135 16.29 -5.11 1.05
N TRP A 136 15.05 -5.08 1.57
CA TRP A 136 13.87 -4.80 0.75
C TRP A 136 13.87 -3.39 0.15
N ARG A 137 14.41 -2.41 0.89
CA ARG A 137 14.54 -1.02 0.44
C ARG A 137 15.87 -0.71 -0.23
N LYS A 138 16.75 -1.70 -0.35
CA LYS A 138 18.13 -1.52 -0.84
C LYS A 138 18.84 -0.35 -0.14
N LEU A 139 18.70 -0.23 1.19
CA LEU A 139 19.28 0.90 1.97
C LEU A 139 20.80 0.99 1.83
N PHE A 140 21.44 -0.12 1.46
CA PHE A 140 22.87 -0.20 1.12
C PHE A 140 23.28 0.55 -0.15
N LEU A 141 22.32 1.00 -0.96
CA LEU A 141 22.58 1.87 -2.12
C LEU A 141 22.45 3.36 -1.77
N LEU A 142 21.97 3.68 -0.57
CA LEU A 142 21.84 5.08 -0.13
C LEU A 142 23.20 5.62 0.32
N PRO A 143 23.46 6.93 0.10
CA PRO A 143 24.80 7.51 0.29
C PRO A 143 25.27 7.52 1.74
N ASN A 144 24.35 7.51 2.72
CA ASN A 144 24.68 7.49 4.14
C ASN A 144 23.56 6.87 4.97
N ARG A 145 23.90 6.49 6.21
CA ARG A 145 22.97 5.89 7.17
C ARG A 145 21.85 6.84 7.58
N SER A 146 22.09 8.15 7.68
CA SER A 146 21.05 9.13 8.03
C SER A 146 19.87 9.13 7.06
N ALA A 147 20.10 8.87 5.77
CA ALA A 147 19.04 8.76 4.76
C ALA A 147 18.08 7.57 5.00
N TRP A 148 18.45 6.61 5.86
CA TRP A 148 17.62 5.45 6.14
C TRP A 148 16.37 5.82 6.94
N LEU A 149 16.46 6.80 7.85
CA LEU A 149 15.29 7.25 8.63
C LEU A 149 14.23 7.90 7.75
N ALA A 150 14.63 8.43 6.59
CA ALA A 150 13.69 9.00 5.63
C ALA A 150 12.86 7.92 4.89
N ASN A 151 13.31 6.65 4.93
CA ASN A 151 12.58 5.52 4.36
C ASN A 151 11.68 4.92 5.43
N LEU A 152 10.44 5.39 5.49
CA LEU A 152 9.47 4.90 6.48
C LEU A 152 9.00 3.50 6.13
N GLU A 153 8.93 2.61 7.13
CA GLU A 153 8.38 1.27 6.97
C GLU A 153 6.88 1.35 6.70
N HIS A 154 6.33 0.40 5.93
CA HIS A 154 4.89 0.39 5.59
C HIS A 154 4.00 0.42 6.85
N ARG A 155 4.37 -0.34 7.89
CA ARG A 155 3.70 -0.31 9.19
C ARG A 155 3.73 1.09 9.81
N GLN A 156 4.90 1.71 9.88
CA GLN A 156 5.07 3.05 10.44
C GLN A 156 4.18 4.08 9.73
N VAL A 157 4.14 4.05 8.39
CA VAL A 157 3.26 4.95 7.64
C VAL A 157 1.79 4.65 7.93
N ASN A 158 1.38 3.39 8.00
CA ASN A 158 0.01 3.03 8.36
C ASN A 158 -0.35 3.49 9.78
N ASP A 159 0.55 3.39 10.75
CA ASP A 159 0.32 3.84 12.12
C ASP A 159 0.12 5.37 12.17
N LEU A 160 0.96 6.12 11.46
CA LEU A 160 0.85 7.59 11.34
C LEU A 160 -0.44 8.00 10.61
N VAL A 161 -0.75 7.36 9.48
CA VAL A 161 -1.99 7.62 8.73
C VAL A 161 -3.22 7.24 9.54
N THR A 162 -3.17 6.17 10.34
CA THR A 162 -4.25 5.80 11.26
C THR A 162 -4.44 6.85 12.35
N ASP A 163 -3.34 7.41 12.89
CA ASP A 163 -3.40 8.51 13.87
C ASP A 163 -4.08 9.75 13.28
N LEU A 164 -3.72 10.13 12.04
CA LEU A 164 -4.36 11.25 11.34
C LEU A 164 -5.84 11.00 11.04
N ASN A 165 -6.16 9.78 10.62
CA ASN A 165 -7.49 9.43 10.13
C ASN A 165 -8.49 9.07 11.24
N ARG A 166 -8.07 9.02 12.51
CA ARG A 166 -8.88 8.48 13.63
C ARG A 166 -10.27 9.10 13.74
N ALA A 167 -10.40 10.41 13.48
CA ALA A 167 -11.65 11.14 13.59
C ALA A 167 -12.29 11.47 12.22
N LEU A 168 -11.72 10.97 11.12
CA LEU A 168 -12.15 11.29 9.77
C LEU A 168 -13.15 10.24 9.23
N PRO A 169 -14.12 10.64 8.41
CA PRO A 169 -15.08 9.72 7.79
C PRO A 169 -14.45 8.96 6.61
N VAL A 170 -13.35 8.22 6.85
CA VAL A 170 -12.56 7.52 5.81
C VAL A 170 -13.39 6.54 4.97
N HIS A 171 -14.44 5.97 5.57
CA HIS A 171 -15.37 5.06 4.88
C HIS A 171 -16.02 5.72 3.65
N ARG A 172 -16.18 7.05 3.63
CA ARG A 172 -16.78 7.77 2.48
C ARG A 172 -15.96 7.67 1.19
N ILE A 173 -14.66 7.41 1.30
CA ILE A 173 -13.76 7.26 0.14
C ILE A 173 -13.28 5.82 -0.05
N ALA A 174 -13.17 5.05 1.05
CA ALA A 174 -12.74 3.66 0.99
C ALA A 174 -13.84 2.73 0.46
N ASP A 175 -15.10 3.12 0.63
CA ASP A 175 -16.24 2.45 0.02
C ASP A 175 -16.32 2.76 -1.47
N LYS A 176 -16.11 1.75 -2.32
CA LYS A 176 -15.99 1.95 -3.77
C LYS A 176 -17.26 2.49 -4.41
N PHE A 177 -18.43 2.18 -3.86
CA PHE A 177 -19.70 2.70 -4.38
C PHE A 177 -19.94 4.14 -3.91
N ALA A 178 -19.63 4.46 -2.65
CA ALA A 178 -19.67 5.84 -2.17
C ALA A 178 -18.68 6.74 -2.93
N PHE A 179 -17.49 6.22 -3.24
CA PHE A 179 -16.49 6.90 -4.06
C PHE A 179 -17.00 7.17 -5.48
N TYR A 180 -17.64 6.18 -6.11
CA TYR A 180 -18.29 6.37 -7.42
C TYR A 180 -19.34 7.47 -7.37
N GLN A 181 -20.23 7.46 -6.37
CA GLN A 181 -21.26 8.50 -6.18
C GLN A 181 -20.64 9.89 -5.98
N HIS A 182 -19.55 9.97 -5.19
CA HIS A 182 -18.80 11.22 -4.99
C HIS A 182 -18.20 11.73 -6.31
N CYS A 183 -17.65 10.85 -7.14
CA CYS A 183 -17.11 11.22 -8.45
C CYS A 183 -18.19 11.79 -9.36
N LEU A 184 -19.37 11.17 -9.42
CA LEU A 184 -20.51 11.68 -10.19
C LEU A 184 -20.94 13.07 -9.71
N ALA A 185 -21.10 13.24 -8.40
CA ALA A 185 -21.54 14.51 -7.80
C ALA A 185 -20.55 15.67 -8.03
N THR A 186 -19.28 15.37 -8.29
CA THR A 186 -18.20 16.35 -8.45
C THR A 186 -17.65 16.44 -9.87
N GLY A 187 -18.23 15.70 -10.82
CA GLY A 187 -17.78 15.68 -12.22
C GLY A 187 -16.38 15.09 -12.41
N LEU A 188 -15.96 14.18 -11.52
CA LEU A 188 -14.70 13.47 -11.67
C LEU A 188 -14.90 12.22 -12.55
N PRO A 189 -14.03 11.98 -13.54
CA PRO A 189 -14.14 10.80 -14.39
C PRO A 189 -13.82 9.53 -13.60
N THR A 190 -14.75 8.58 -13.62
CA THR A 190 -14.64 7.27 -12.99
C THR A 190 -15.35 6.24 -13.87
N PRO A 191 -14.99 4.94 -13.84
CA PRO A 191 -15.69 3.94 -14.64
C PRO A 191 -17.15 3.80 -14.16
N PRO A 192 -18.11 3.61 -15.08
CA PRO A 192 -19.51 3.48 -14.69
C PRO A 192 -19.72 2.25 -13.83
N VAL A 193 -20.61 2.37 -12.84
CA VAL A 193 -21.14 1.24 -12.08
C VAL A 193 -22.46 0.84 -12.72
N LEU A 194 -22.50 -0.38 -13.26
CA LEU A 194 -23.68 -0.95 -13.94
C LEU A 194 -24.73 -1.45 -12.95
N ALA A 195 -24.27 -1.92 -11.78
CA ALA A 195 -25.11 -2.36 -10.68
C ALA A 195 -24.29 -2.42 -9.38
N ALA A 196 -24.94 -2.25 -8.24
CA ALA A 196 -24.33 -2.35 -6.92
C ALA A 196 -25.28 -3.04 -5.93
N TRP A 197 -24.73 -3.86 -5.04
CA TRP A 197 -25.52 -4.58 -4.04
C TRP A 197 -24.90 -4.54 -2.65
N ARG A 198 -25.76 -4.57 -1.63
CA ARG A 198 -25.40 -4.82 -0.23
C ARG A 198 -26.44 -5.72 0.40
N HIS A 199 -25.99 -6.74 1.14
CA HIS A 199 -26.88 -7.62 1.90
C HIS A 199 -27.98 -8.26 1.05
N GLY A 200 -27.71 -8.55 -0.23
CA GLY A 200 -28.69 -9.13 -1.15
C GLY A 200 -29.67 -8.12 -1.78
N GLU A 201 -29.54 -6.84 -1.46
CA GLU A 201 -30.37 -5.75 -1.98
C GLU A 201 -29.59 -4.85 -2.93
N ARG A 202 -30.25 -4.37 -3.98
CA ARG A 202 -29.66 -3.47 -4.96
C ARG A 202 -29.61 -2.04 -4.40
N CYS A 203 -28.46 -1.38 -4.46
CA CYS A 203 -28.23 -0.07 -3.85
C CYS A 203 -27.82 1.03 -4.84
N ASP A 204 -27.73 0.73 -6.15
CA ASP A 204 -27.71 1.73 -7.20
C ASP A 204 -29.10 2.33 -7.45
N SER A 205 -29.17 3.63 -7.75
CA SER A 205 -30.44 4.25 -8.15
C SER A 205 -30.94 3.61 -9.44
N PRO A 206 -32.26 3.36 -9.58
CA PRO A 206 -32.85 2.66 -10.74
C PRO A 206 -32.89 3.50 -12.03
N ALA A 207 -31.88 4.35 -12.27
CA ALA A 207 -31.79 5.13 -13.50
C ALA A 207 -31.27 4.24 -14.64
N ASP A 208 -32.22 3.70 -15.42
CA ASP A 208 -32.09 3.19 -16.80
C ASP A 208 -31.29 1.92 -17.10
N THR A 209 -30.61 1.29 -16.13
CA THR A 209 -30.06 -0.07 -16.37
C THR A 209 -31.14 -1.12 -16.07
N GLY A 210 -31.93 -1.47 -17.08
CA GLY A 210 -32.77 -2.67 -17.03
C GLY A 210 -31.93 -3.93 -16.77
N ASP A 211 -32.57 -5.10 -16.60
CA ASP A 211 -31.88 -6.38 -16.35
C ASP A 211 -30.98 -6.87 -17.51
N ARG A 212 -30.77 -6.05 -18.53
CA ARG A 212 -29.92 -6.33 -19.69
C ARG A 212 -28.56 -5.64 -19.54
N LEU A 213 -27.53 -6.44 -19.36
CA LEU A 213 -26.14 -5.99 -19.28
C LEU A 213 -25.54 -5.73 -20.67
N PRO A 214 -24.54 -4.84 -20.81
CA PRO A 214 -23.96 -4.48 -22.09
C PRO A 214 -23.13 -5.61 -22.69
N ALA A 215 -23.14 -5.72 -24.03
CA ALA A 215 -22.46 -6.77 -24.80
C ALA A 215 -20.92 -6.61 -24.83
N GLN A 216 -20.28 -6.70 -23.68
CA GLN A 216 -18.85 -6.51 -23.47
C GLN A 216 -18.37 -7.23 -22.21
N ASP A 217 -17.05 -7.39 -22.06
CA ASP A 217 -16.47 -7.97 -20.85
C ASP A 217 -16.82 -7.11 -19.62
N LEU A 218 -17.12 -7.78 -18.51
CA LEU A 218 -17.48 -7.15 -17.24
C LEU A 218 -16.53 -7.56 -16.12
N PHE A 219 -16.49 -6.74 -15.09
CA PHE A 219 -15.68 -6.93 -13.90
C PHE A 219 -16.50 -6.59 -12.66
N ALA A 220 -16.49 -7.47 -11.66
CA ALA A 220 -17.13 -7.21 -10.37
C ALA A 220 -16.10 -7.25 -9.25
N LYS A 221 -16.28 -6.37 -8.26
CA LYS A 221 -15.40 -6.32 -7.08
C LYS A 221 -16.17 -6.01 -5.81
N PRO A 222 -15.69 -6.46 -4.64
CA PRO A 222 -16.32 -6.11 -3.38
C PRO A 222 -16.19 -4.61 -3.08
N ILE A 223 -17.22 -4.07 -2.43
CA ILE A 223 -17.34 -2.64 -2.11
C ILE A 223 -16.28 -2.21 -1.08
N ALA A 224 -16.13 -2.96 0.01
CA ALA A 224 -15.35 -2.55 1.17
C ALA A 224 -14.03 -3.33 1.36
N ASP A 225 -13.77 -4.36 0.55
CA ASP A 225 -12.57 -5.18 0.72
C ASP A 225 -11.30 -4.51 0.20
N TYR A 226 -10.19 -4.84 0.86
CA TYR A 226 -8.84 -4.44 0.50
C TYR A 226 -8.17 -5.49 -0.40
N GLY A 227 -7.51 -5.03 -1.47
CA GLY A 227 -6.81 -5.89 -2.42
C GLY A 227 -7.73 -6.54 -3.46
N SER A 228 -7.22 -7.55 -4.16
CA SER A 228 -7.92 -8.25 -5.26
C SER A 228 -8.77 -9.44 -4.81
N VAL A 229 -8.94 -9.65 -3.50
CA VAL A 229 -9.73 -10.79 -2.99
C VAL A 229 -11.20 -10.59 -3.34
N GLY A 230 -11.80 -11.60 -3.98
CA GLY A 230 -13.21 -11.56 -4.37
C GLY A 230 -13.50 -10.81 -5.66
N THR A 231 -12.50 -10.33 -6.39
CA THR A 231 -12.72 -9.77 -7.73
C THR A 231 -13.09 -10.87 -8.73
N LEU A 232 -14.00 -10.56 -9.65
CA LEU A 232 -14.55 -11.49 -10.63
C LEU A 232 -14.47 -10.86 -12.02
N ALA A 233 -14.08 -11.66 -13.01
CA ALA A 233 -14.07 -11.26 -14.42
C ALA A 233 -15.07 -12.10 -15.20
N PHE A 234 -15.77 -11.46 -16.13
CA PHE A 234 -16.81 -12.05 -16.95
C PHE A 234 -16.52 -11.74 -18.41
N ARG A 235 -16.26 -12.76 -19.22
CA ARG A 235 -15.97 -12.60 -20.65
C ARG A 235 -17.25 -12.72 -21.47
N TYR A 236 -17.54 -11.75 -22.32
CA TYR A 236 -18.76 -11.81 -23.13
C TYR A 236 -18.62 -12.77 -24.33
N ASP A 237 -19.68 -13.56 -24.56
CA ASP A 237 -19.86 -14.45 -25.71
C ASP A 237 -21.03 -13.96 -26.55
N ALA A 238 -20.69 -13.36 -27.69
CA ALA A 238 -21.65 -12.75 -28.61
C ALA A 238 -22.61 -13.77 -29.25
N GLN A 239 -22.21 -15.04 -29.39
CA GLN A 239 -23.06 -16.07 -29.98
C GLN A 239 -24.16 -16.52 -29.02
N ARG A 240 -23.84 -16.57 -27.72
CA ARG A 240 -24.78 -17.01 -26.67
C ARG A 240 -25.50 -15.85 -25.99
N HIS A 241 -25.11 -14.60 -26.28
CA HIS A 241 -25.54 -13.42 -25.54
C HIS A 241 -25.38 -13.58 -24.01
N ALA A 242 -24.26 -14.17 -23.61
CA ALA A 242 -23.99 -14.58 -22.23
C ALA A 242 -22.53 -14.27 -21.82
N TYR A 243 -22.22 -14.46 -20.55
CA TYR A 243 -20.94 -14.18 -19.93
C TYR A 243 -20.31 -15.45 -19.37
N HIS A 244 -19.04 -15.69 -19.70
CA HIS A 244 -18.24 -16.79 -19.17
C HIS A 244 -17.48 -16.35 -17.93
N SER A 245 -17.52 -17.17 -16.89
CA SER A 245 -16.76 -17.01 -15.65
C SER A 245 -16.40 -18.37 -15.05
N GLU A 246 -15.67 -18.38 -13.94
CA GLU A 246 -15.43 -19.61 -13.17
C GLU A 246 -16.73 -20.27 -12.66
N ALA A 247 -17.82 -19.50 -12.53
CA ALA A 247 -19.13 -20.01 -12.16
C ALA A 247 -19.92 -20.63 -13.33
N GLY A 248 -19.37 -20.61 -14.55
CA GLY A 248 -20.03 -21.10 -15.76
C GLY A 248 -20.49 -19.97 -16.69
N VAL A 249 -21.45 -20.29 -17.56
CA VAL A 249 -22.05 -19.39 -18.55
C VAL A 249 -23.33 -18.78 -17.98
N LEU A 250 -23.38 -17.46 -17.86
CA LEU A 250 -24.47 -16.72 -17.24
C LEU A 250 -25.04 -15.72 -18.25
N ASP A 251 -26.35 -15.71 -18.47
CA ASP A 251 -26.99 -14.57 -19.15
C ASP A 251 -27.02 -13.34 -18.21
N SER A 252 -27.64 -12.24 -18.67
CA SER A 252 -27.68 -11.01 -17.87
C SER A 252 -28.41 -11.19 -16.53
N ALA A 253 -29.58 -11.87 -16.53
CA ALA A 253 -30.37 -12.07 -15.32
C ALA A 253 -29.66 -13.02 -14.34
N ALA A 254 -29.08 -14.11 -14.84
CA ALA A 254 -28.32 -15.05 -14.05
C ALA A 254 -27.06 -14.41 -13.43
N LEU A 255 -26.38 -13.52 -14.14
CA LEU A 255 -25.22 -12.79 -13.60
C LEU A 255 -25.64 -11.82 -12.49
N LEU A 256 -26.71 -11.06 -12.68
CA LEU A 256 -27.24 -10.16 -11.66
C LEU A 256 -27.65 -10.93 -10.39
N GLU A 257 -28.36 -12.06 -10.53
CA GLU A 257 -28.74 -12.91 -9.41
C GLU A 257 -27.51 -13.54 -8.73
N TYR A 258 -26.52 -13.98 -9.50
CA TYR A 258 -25.26 -14.49 -8.97
C TYR A 258 -24.55 -13.47 -8.08
N LEU A 259 -24.43 -12.21 -8.53
CA LEU A 259 -23.81 -11.14 -7.75
C LEU A 259 -24.68 -10.74 -6.54
N ARG A 260 -26.00 -10.72 -6.70
CA ARG A 260 -26.93 -10.49 -5.59
C ARG A 260 -26.75 -11.52 -4.48
N GLN A 261 -26.66 -12.81 -4.80
CA GLN A 261 -26.42 -13.88 -3.82
C GLN A 261 -25.07 -13.73 -3.12
N ARG A 262 -23.99 -13.43 -3.87
CA ARG A 262 -22.68 -13.16 -3.26
C ARG A 262 -22.69 -11.93 -2.35
N SER A 263 -23.53 -10.94 -2.68
CA SER A 263 -23.65 -9.71 -1.90
C SER A 263 -24.24 -9.89 -0.49
N LEU A 264 -24.81 -11.07 -0.19
CA LEU A 264 -25.24 -11.44 1.16
C LEU A 264 -24.06 -11.47 2.15
N GLY A 265 -22.85 -11.82 1.68
CA GLY A 265 -21.64 -11.87 2.50
C GLY A 265 -20.85 -10.56 2.52
N THR A 266 -20.55 -9.99 1.35
CA THR A 266 -19.84 -8.72 1.19
C THR A 266 -20.45 -7.97 0.01
N GLY A 267 -20.71 -6.67 0.12
CA GLY A 267 -21.34 -5.92 -0.97
C GLY A 267 -20.48 -5.92 -2.25
N TYR A 268 -21.10 -5.83 -3.43
CA TYR A 268 -20.40 -5.86 -4.74
C TYR A 268 -20.81 -4.67 -5.61
N ILE A 269 -19.87 -4.22 -6.45
CA ILE A 269 -20.18 -3.43 -7.65
C ILE A 269 -19.83 -4.19 -8.91
N LEU A 270 -20.61 -3.98 -9.97
CA LEU A 270 -20.38 -4.46 -11.32
C LEU A 270 -20.03 -3.28 -12.23
N GLN A 271 -18.97 -3.43 -13.02
CA GLN A 271 -18.47 -2.41 -13.94
C GLN A 271 -18.11 -3.05 -15.29
N PRO A 272 -17.99 -2.27 -16.37
CA PRO A 272 -17.24 -2.68 -17.54
C PRO A 272 -15.84 -3.16 -17.16
N ARG A 273 -15.37 -4.24 -17.78
CA ARG A 273 -13.95 -4.59 -17.72
C ARG A 273 -13.18 -3.60 -18.58
N LEU A 274 -12.35 -2.79 -17.94
CA LEU A 274 -11.50 -1.84 -18.63
C LEU A 274 -10.33 -2.56 -19.30
N VAL A 275 -9.85 -1.96 -20.38
CA VAL A 275 -8.66 -2.40 -21.12
C VAL A 275 -7.67 -1.24 -21.16
N ASN A 276 -6.38 -1.56 -21.07
CA ASN A 276 -5.31 -0.58 -21.19
C ASN A 276 -5.45 0.18 -22.51
N GLY A 277 -5.49 1.50 -22.43
CA GLY A 277 -5.43 2.40 -23.58
C GLY A 277 -4.27 3.37 -23.45
N GLY A 278 -4.05 4.17 -24.49
CA GLY A 278 -3.00 5.20 -24.50
C GLY A 278 -1.62 4.62 -24.21
N VAL A 279 -0.89 5.22 -23.27
CA VAL A 279 0.47 4.80 -22.87
C VAL A 279 0.51 3.37 -22.32
N TRP A 280 -0.58 2.90 -21.72
CA TRP A 280 -0.59 1.60 -21.05
C TRP A 280 -0.67 0.42 -22.01
N ALA A 281 -1.09 0.64 -23.26
CA ALA A 281 -1.25 -0.42 -24.25
C ALA A 281 0.08 -1.16 -24.56
N ASP A 282 1.22 -0.47 -24.47
CA ASP A 282 2.55 -1.06 -24.67
C ASP A 282 2.89 -2.15 -23.64
N TYR A 283 2.27 -2.11 -22.47
CA TYR A 283 2.48 -3.07 -21.39
C TYR A 283 1.52 -4.27 -21.48
N GLY A 284 0.72 -4.35 -22.54
CA GLY A 284 -0.16 -5.48 -22.85
C GLY A 284 -1.60 -5.29 -22.36
N ASP A 285 -2.43 -6.31 -22.60
CA ASP A 285 -3.88 -6.30 -22.36
C ASP A 285 -4.34 -7.38 -21.36
N ARG A 286 -3.40 -8.13 -20.79
CA ARG A 286 -3.68 -9.23 -19.85
C ARG A 286 -4.46 -8.75 -18.63
N ASP A 287 -4.01 -7.65 -18.05
CA ASP A 287 -4.63 -7.01 -16.89
C ASP A 287 -4.38 -5.49 -16.97
N LEU A 288 -5.09 -4.72 -16.15
CA LEU A 288 -5.06 -3.27 -16.18
C LEU A 288 -3.79 -2.74 -15.52
N CYS A 289 -3.02 -1.93 -16.24
CA CYS A 289 -1.99 -1.10 -15.64
C CYS A 289 -2.68 0.01 -14.84
N ASN A 290 -2.23 0.27 -13.63
CA ASN A 290 -2.73 1.40 -12.86
C ASN A 290 -1.62 2.18 -12.16
N LEU A 291 -1.82 3.48 -12.13
CA LEU A 291 -0.89 4.44 -11.57
C LEU A 291 -1.41 4.87 -10.20
N ARG A 292 -0.65 4.56 -9.15
CA ARG A 292 -0.92 5.10 -7.81
C ARG A 292 -0.27 6.46 -7.69
N ILE A 293 -1.07 7.51 -7.52
CA ILE A 293 -0.58 8.86 -7.17
C ILE A 293 -1.02 9.17 -5.75
N VAL A 294 -0.07 9.45 -4.86
CA VAL A 294 -0.35 9.86 -3.49
C VAL A 294 -0.32 11.38 -3.45
N THR A 295 -1.45 11.99 -3.08
CA THR A 295 -1.55 13.43 -2.81
C THR A 295 -1.60 13.68 -1.31
N GLY A 296 -1.11 14.84 -0.89
CA GLY A 296 -1.13 15.32 0.48
C GLY A 296 -1.49 16.80 0.52
N ARG A 297 -2.13 17.25 1.60
CA ARG A 297 -2.47 18.67 1.78
C ARG A 297 -2.26 19.12 3.21
N PHE A 298 -1.85 20.37 3.41
CA PHE A 298 -1.95 21.03 4.72
C PHE A 298 -3.43 21.30 5.06
N PRO A 299 -3.81 21.44 6.34
CA PRO A 299 -5.17 21.77 6.77
C PRO A 299 -5.92 22.81 5.93
N ASP A 300 -5.26 23.93 5.59
CA ASP A 300 -5.84 25.03 4.82
C ASP A 300 -5.14 25.23 3.46
N GLY A 301 -4.34 24.25 3.04
CA GLY A 301 -3.52 24.34 1.82
C GLY A 301 -4.12 23.64 0.61
N GLU A 302 -3.55 23.94 -0.55
CA GLU A 302 -3.79 23.17 -1.78
C GLU A 302 -3.18 21.77 -1.68
N PRO A 303 -3.79 20.75 -2.32
CA PRO A 303 -3.18 19.45 -2.44
C PRO A 303 -1.93 19.50 -3.32
N GLN A 304 -0.97 18.64 -3.01
CA GLN A 304 0.28 18.47 -3.74
C GLN A 304 0.62 16.99 -3.90
N LEU A 305 1.41 16.66 -4.92
CA LEU A 305 1.90 15.30 -5.14
C LEU A 305 2.97 14.95 -4.08
N ILE A 306 2.86 13.76 -3.50
CA ILE A 306 3.78 13.26 -2.47
C ILE A 306 4.66 12.15 -3.03
N SER A 307 4.07 11.19 -3.74
CA SER A 307 4.79 10.08 -4.36
C SER A 307 3.92 9.43 -5.43
N SER A 308 4.52 8.69 -6.33
CA SER A 308 3.76 7.88 -7.29
C SER A 308 4.51 6.62 -7.69
N PHE A 309 3.76 5.59 -8.06
CA PHE A 309 4.30 4.38 -8.66
C PHE A 309 3.29 3.77 -9.64
N LEU A 310 3.82 3.14 -10.68
CA LEU A 310 3.08 2.40 -11.67
C LEU A 310 3.06 0.91 -11.32
N ARG A 311 1.90 0.28 -11.48
CA ARG A 311 1.71 -1.17 -11.38
C ARG A 311 1.57 -1.74 -12.80
N LEU A 312 2.49 -2.62 -13.16
CA LEU A 312 2.57 -3.29 -14.46
C LEU A 312 2.30 -4.79 -14.28
N PRO A 313 1.20 -5.33 -14.81
CA PRO A 313 0.92 -6.75 -14.76
C PRO A 313 1.97 -7.59 -15.50
N SER A 314 2.45 -8.66 -14.88
CA SER A 314 3.50 -9.51 -15.41
C SER A 314 3.32 -11.01 -15.06
N SER A 315 3.67 -11.89 -16.00
CA SER A 315 3.64 -13.35 -15.79
C SER A 315 4.85 -13.89 -15.00
N HIS A 316 5.88 -13.07 -14.78
CA HIS A 316 7.21 -13.48 -14.28
C HIS A 316 7.33 -13.80 -12.78
N THR A 317 6.24 -14.22 -12.13
CA THR A 317 6.17 -14.46 -10.69
C THR A 317 5.49 -15.77 -10.34
N THR A 318 6.03 -16.43 -9.32
CA THR A 318 5.57 -17.72 -8.81
C THR A 318 5.05 -17.55 -7.38
N PHE A 319 3.81 -18.01 -7.17
CA PHE A 319 2.97 -18.04 -5.95
C PHE A 319 2.23 -16.73 -5.68
N GLY A 320 0.83 -16.71 -5.71
CA GLY A 320 -0.43 -16.04 -5.08
C GLY A 320 -0.86 -14.52 -5.09
N HIS A 321 -1.49 -13.96 -4.02
CA HIS A 321 -2.42 -12.80 -4.09
C HIS A 321 -1.93 -11.44 -4.69
N ASP A 322 -0.66 -11.07 -4.55
CA ASP A 322 -0.06 -9.83 -5.12
C ASP A 322 0.92 -10.14 -6.28
N ARG A 323 0.93 -11.40 -6.72
CA ARG A 323 2.13 -12.03 -7.23
C ARG A 323 2.12 -12.12 -8.76
N HIS A 324 1.83 -11.00 -9.43
CA HIS A 324 1.94 -10.77 -10.88
C HIS A 324 2.11 -9.28 -11.23
N VAL A 325 2.70 -8.47 -10.34
CA VAL A 325 2.82 -7.03 -10.57
C VAL A 325 4.27 -6.59 -10.42
N LEU A 326 4.83 -6.11 -11.52
CA LEU A 326 6.05 -5.34 -11.55
C LEU A 326 5.71 -3.89 -11.17
N LEU A 327 6.48 -3.31 -10.27
CA LEU A 327 6.26 -1.94 -9.81
C LEU A 327 7.38 -1.03 -10.29
N SER A 328 7.05 0.17 -10.75
CA SER A 328 8.06 1.20 -11.07
C SER A 328 7.72 2.50 -10.35
N ALA A 329 8.71 3.09 -9.68
CA ALA A 329 8.56 4.42 -9.10
C ALA A 329 8.35 5.45 -10.21
N VAL A 330 7.53 6.47 -9.96
CA VAL A 330 7.36 7.61 -10.86
C VAL A 330 7.90 8.85 -10.18
N ASP A 331 8.84 9.52 -10.82
CA ASP A 331 9.29 10.85 -10.40
C ASP A 331 8.12 11.84 -10.55
N VAL A 332 7.68 12.41 -9.42
CA VAL A 332 6.45 13.23 -9.40
C VAL A 332 6.59 14.56 -10.14
N ALA A 333 7.81 15.06 -10.32
CA ALA A 333 8.07 16.32 -11.00
C ALA A 333 8.03 16.15 -12.53
N THR A 334 8.50 15.00 -13.02
CA THR A 334 8.73 14.78 -14.45
C THR A 334 7.82 13.72 -15.08
N GLY A 335 7.21 12.85 -14.28
CA GLY A 335 6.48 11.67 -14.77
C GLY A 335 7.40 10.56 -15.28
N THR A 336 8.70 10.60 -14.95
CA THR A 336 9.68 9.63 -15.42
C THR A 336 9.64 8.35 -14.59
N LEU A 337 9.59 7.20 -15.26
CA LEU A 337 9.64 5.89 -14.63
C LEU A 337 11.07 5.53 -14.18
N GLY A 338 11.18 5.04 -12.95
CA GLY A 338 12.36 4.32 -12.46
C GLY A 338 12.39 2.87 -12.95
N PRO A 339 13.39 2.08 -12.53
CA PRO A 339 13.44 0.68 -12.89
C PRO A 339 12.27 -0.13 -12.30
N GLY A 340 11.76 -1.06 -13.10
CA GLY A 340 10.77 -2.03 -12.65
C GLY A 340 11.35 -2.96 -11.60
N VAL A 341 10.60 -3.24 -10.54
CA VAL A 341 11.01 -4.12 -9.45
C VAL A 341 9.85 -4.99 -8.99
N PHE A 342 10.16 -6.26 -8.70
CA PHE A 342 9.23 -7.12 -7.98
C PHE A 342 9.43 -6.96 -6.48
N ARG A 343 8.40 -7.30 -5.69
CA ARG A 343 8.51 -7.41 -4.23
C ARG A 343 9.59 -8.43 -3.81
N GLU A 344 9.88 -9.41 -4.65
CA GLU A 344 10.96 -10.36 -4.47
C GLU A 344 12.31 -9.74 -4.88
N ILE A 345 13.13 -9.37 -3.88
CA ILE A 345 14.41 -8.65 -4.07
C ILE A 345 15.37 -9.39 -5.00
N THR A 346 15.38 -10.72 -4.92
CA THR A 346 16.31 -11.58 -5.67
C THR A 346 16.07 -11.58 -7.17
N LYS A 347 14.92 -11.06 -7.64
CA LYS A 347 14.62 -10.88 -9.06
C LYS A 347 15.37 -9.70 -9.69
N GLY A 348 15.90 -8.79 -8.89
CA GLY A 348 16.64 -7.62 -9.38
C GLY A 348 15.74 -6.48 -9.85
N SER A 349 16.26 -5.68 -10.76
CA SER A 349 15.60 -4.53 -11.39
C SER A 349 15.46 -4.80 -12.89
N PHE A 350 14.42 -4.24 -13.52
CA PHE A 350 14.06 -4.46 -14.91
C PHE A 350 13.94 -3.12 -15.64
N ASP A 351 14.76 -2.92 -16.67
CA ASP A 351 14.68 -1.73 -17.51
C ASP A 351 13.59 -1.81 -18.57
N VAL A 352 13.16 -3.04 -18.89
CA VAL A 352 12.08 -3.34 -19.82
C VAL A 352 11.08 -4.29 -19.17
N HIS A 353 9.82 -4.22 -19.60
CA HIS A 353 8.76 -5.10 -19.14
C HIS A 353 9.06 -6.54 -19.59
N PRO A 354 9.10 -7.52 -18.68
CA PRO A 354 9.65 -8.83 -19.01
C PRO A 354 8.75 -9.64 -19.96
N ASP A 355 7.44 -9.37 -20.00
CA ASP A 355 6.51 -10.06 -20.90
C ASP A 355 6.35 -9.39 -22.27
N THR A 356 6.47 -8.06 -22.35
CA THR A 356 6.17 -7.31 -23.59
C THR A 356 7.40 -6.66 -24.22
N GLY A 357 8.52 -6.57 -23.50
CA GLY A 357 9.72 -5.85 -23.94
C GLY A 357 9.60 -4.32 -23.89
N ALA A 358 8.45 -3.77 -23.47
CA ALA A 358 8.24 -2.33 -23.43
C ALA A 358 9.21 -1.63 -22.46
N CYS A 359 9.75 -0.48 -22.85
CA CYS A 359 10.66 0.31 -22.01
C CYS A 359 10.00 0.72 -20.69
N ILE A 360 10.74 0.60 -19.58
CA ILE A 360 10.33 1.08 -18.25
C ILE A 360 11.28 2.21 -17.82
N THR A 361 12.55 1.90 -17.58
CA THR A 361 13.49 2.86 -16.98
C THR A 361 13.68 4.08 -17.89
N GLY A 362 13.52 5.28 -17.34
CA GLY A 362 13.73 6.54 -18.03
C GLY A 362 12.60 6.95 -18.98
N ARG A 363 11.56 6.12 -19.12
CA ARG A 363 10.39 6.49 -19.92
C ARG A 363 9.58 7.56 -19.18
N VAL A 364 9.35 8.69 -19.84
CA VAL A 364 8.37 9.70 -19.38
C VAL A 364 6.97 9.22 -19.76
N LEU A 365 6.07 9.17 -18.78
CA LEU A 365 4.66 8.82 -19.03
C LEU A 365 3.96 9.94 -19.82
N PRO A 366 3.55 9.71 -21.08
CA PRO A 366 2.68 10.62 -21.81
C PRO A 366 1.40 10.89 -20.99
N GLY A 367 0.95 12.13 -20.96
CA GLY A 367 -0.24 12.52 -20.20
C GLY A 367 -0.04 12.63 -18.68
N TRP A 368 1.19 12.45 -18.15
CA TRP A 368 1.48 12.58 -16.71
C TRP A 368 0.88 13.84 -16.08
N ALA A 369 1.05 15.00 -16.72
CA ALA A 369 0.50 16.27 -16.21
C ALA A 369 -1.03 16.23 -16.06
N ALA A 370 -1.75 15.61 -17.00
CA ALA A 370 -3.20 15.48 -16.93
C ALA A 370 -3.64 14.48 -15.83
N MET A 371 -2.89 13.39 -15.65
CA MET A 371 -3.13 12.42 -14.57
C MET A 371 -2.89 13.05 -13.20
N ALA A 372 -1.79 13.78 -13.03
CA ALA A 372 -1.47 14.54 -11.83
C ALA A 372 -2.57 15.56 -11.52
N GLU A 373 -2.94 16.40 -12.48
CA GLU A 373 -3.96 17.43 -12.27
C GLU A 373 -5.34 16.82 -11.95
N LEU A 374 -5.70 15.69 -12.55
CA LEU A 374 -6.91 14.95 -12.20
C LEU A 374 -6.92 14.56 -10.71
N THR A 375 -5.81 14.06 -10.17
CA THR A 375 -5.72 13.67 -8.75
C THR A 375 -5.72 14.87 -7.80
N LEU A 376 -5.09 15.98 -8.19
CA LEU A 376 -5.13 17.22 -7.42
C LEU A 376 -6.55 17.78 -7.38
N ARG A 377 -7.24 17.87 -8.53
CA ARG A 377 -8.66 18.22 -8.61
C ARG A 377 -9.53 17.32 -7.74
N ALA A 378 -9.29 16.01 -7.78
CA ALA A 378 -10.04 15.06 -6.97
C ALA A 378 -9.82 15.32 -5.47
N HIS A 379 -8.58 15.56 -5.04
CA HIS A 379 -8.27 15.85 -3.63
C HIS A 379 -8.87 17.18 -3.16
N ARG A 380 -8.99 18.20 -4.02
CA ARG A 380 -9.68 19.46 -3.68
C ARG A 380 -11.14 19.24 -3.25
N THR A 381 -11.81 18.20 -3.75
CA THR A 381 -13.20 17.86 -3.36
C THR A 381 -13.30 17.19 -1.99
N LEU A 382 -12.17 16.84 -1.37
CA LEU A 382 -12.08 16.14 -0.09
C LEU A 382 -11.11 16.88 0.87
N PRO A 383 -11.38 18.17 1.18
CA PRO A 383 -10.44 19.00 1.96
C PRO A 383 -10.19 18.44 3.36
N TRP A 384 -11.12 17.67 3.93
CA TRP A 384 -10.96 17.07 5.25
C TRP A 384 -9.95 15.90 5.30
N MET A 385 -9.43 15.43 4.15
CA MET A 385 -8.50 14.29 4.11
C MET A 385 -7.04 14.74 3.97
N PRO A 386 -6.12 14.36 4.88
CA PRO A 386 -4.71 14.75 4.81
C PRO A 386 -3.97 14.16 3.62
N PHE A 387 -4.15 12.86 3.37
CA PHE A 387 -3.48 12.11 2.30
C PHE A 387 -4.45 11.17 1.61
N ILE A 388 -4.32 11.02 0.29
CA ILE A 388 -5.10 10.08 -0.51
C ILE A 388 -4.19 9.41 -1.54
N GLY A 389 -4.28 8.08 -1.66
CA GLY A 389 -3.71 7.34 -2.79
C GLY A 389 -4.75 7.12 -3.88
N TRP A 390 -4.59 7.77 -5.01
CA TRP A 390 -5.46 7.65 -6.18
C TRP A 390 -4.97 6.56 -7.12
N ASP A 391 -5.84 5.61 -7.46
CA ASP A 391 -5.57 4.69 -8.57
C ASP A 391 -6.14 5.30 -9.85
N VAL A 392 -5.24 5.68 -10.76
CA VAL A 392 -5.56 6.30 -12.05
C VAL A 392 -5.28 5.32 -13.18
N VAL A 393 -6.16 5.29 -14.17
CA VAL A 393 -5.96 4.53 -15.41
C VAL A 393 -6.29 5.35 -16.63
N GLU A 394 -5.66 4.99 -17.75
CA GLU A 394 -6.02 5.50 -19.08
C GLU A 394 -6.57 4.35 -19.91
N THR A 395 -7.70 4.59 -20.56
CA THR A 395 -8.34 3.66 -21.48
C THR A 395 -8.56 4.36 -22.82
N SER A 396 -9.05 3.64 -23.83
CA SER A 396 -9.49 4.29 -25.08
C SER A 396 -10.62 5.31 -24.87
N ALA A 397 -11.34 5.25 -23.74
CA ALA A 397 -12.37 6.21 -23.36
C ALA A 397 -11.83 7.42 -22.56
N GLY A 398 -10.53 7.43 -22.22
CA GLY A 398 -9.86 8.52 -21.51
C GLY A 398 -9.35 8.13 -20.12
N LEU A 399 -9.09 9.15 -19.29
CA LEU A 399 -8.56 9.01 -17.93
C LEU A 399 -9.68 8.76 -16.92
N HIS A 400 -9.48 7.81 -16.01
CA HIS A 400 -10.44 7.48 -14.96
C HIS A 400 -9.77 7.30 -13.59
N LEU A 401 -10.46 7.76 -12.55
CA LEU A 401 -10.17 7.40 -11.16
C LEU A 401 -10.86 6.06 -10.85
N LEU A 402 -10.07 5.04 -10.55
CA LEU A 402 -10.60 3.73 -10.16
C LEU A 402 -11.03 3.70 -8.71
N GLU A 403 -10.16 4.16 -7.81
CA GLU A 403 -10.30 4.05 -6.37
C GLU A 403 -9.54 5.18 -5.65
N ALA A 404 -10.06 5.57 -4.49
CA ALA A 404 -9.36 6.43 -3.53
C ALA A 404 -8.98 5.61 -2.29
N ASN A 405 -7.70 5.64 -1.93
CA ASN A 405 -7.15 4.81 -0.86
C ASN A 405 -6.73 5.68 0.33
N ALA A 406 -7.38 5.48 1.47
CA ALA A 406 -6.94 6.08 2.75
C ALA A 406 -5.59 5.51 3.21
N PHE A 407 -5.29 4.26 2.85
CA PHE A 407 -4.00 3.60 3.04
C PHE A 407 -3.40 3.24 1.69
N TRP A 408 -2.28 3.84 1.36
CA TRP A 408 -1.90 3.98 -0.05
C TRP A 408 -0.65 3.20 -0.46
N GLY A 409 -0.23 2.20 0.33
CA GLY A 409 0.85 1.29 -0.07
C GLY A 409 2.23 1.96 0.01
N ALA A 410 2.61 2.44 1.19
CA ALA A 410 3.87 3.16 1.41
C ALA A 410 5.15 2.35 1.12
N ASP A 411 5.02 1.03 0.98
CA ASP A 411 6.05 0.15 0.45
C ASP A 411 6.28 0.36 -1.04
N ALA A 412 5.24 0.43 -1.85
CA ALA A 412 5.39 0.71 -3.28
C ALA A 412 5.70 2.19 -3.57
N ALA A 413 5.32 3.12 -2.69
CA ALA A 413 5.63 4.55 -2.82
C ALA A 413 7.11 4.92 -2.66
N GLN A 414 7.92 4.03 -2.09
CA GLN A 414 9.34 4.27 -1.77
C GLN A 414 10.23 3.16 -2.38
N LEU A 415 9.92 2.76 -3.62
CA LEU A 415 10.72 1.82 -4.40
C LEU A 415 12.02 2.50 -4.88
N PRO A 416 13.02 1.73 -5.33
CA PRO A 416 14.22 2.30 -5.93
C PRO A 416 13.87 3.29 -7.05
N GLY A 417 14.46 4.50 -7.00
CA GLY A 417 14.14 5.60 -7.91
C GLY A 417 13.11 6.59 -7.36
N ALA A 418 12.37 6.25 -6.30
CA ALA A 418 11.49 7.19 -5.61
C ALA A 418 12.25 8.05 -4.59
N VAL A 419 11.73 9.24 -4.33
CA VAL A 419 12.14 10.06 -3.17
C VAL A 419 11.57 9.41 -1.89
N PRO A 420 12.39 9.12 -0.87
CA PRO A 420 11.90 8.61 0.41
C PRO A 420 10.88 9.56 1.05
N LEU A 421 9.84 9.05 1.69
CA LEU A 421 8.75 9.88 2.24
C LEU A 421 9.24 10.89 3.28
N GLY A 422 10.26 10.57 4.06
CA GLY A 422 10.83 11.51 5.03
C GLY A 422 11.55 12.70 4.40
N HIS A 423 11.74 12.72 3.09
CA HIS A 423 12.26 13.86 2.31
C HIS A 423 11.18 14.50 1.43
N THR A 424 9.93 14.04 1.49
CA THR A 424 8.79 14.72 0.84
C THR A 424 8.10 15.59 1.89
N ALA A 425 7.00 16.27 1.51
CA ALA A 425 6.21 17.07 2.44
C ALA A 425 5.40 16.23 3.46
N PHE A 426 5.53 14.91 3.45
CA PHE A 426 4.77 14.00 4.32
C PHE A 426 4.95 14.33 5.83
N PRO A 427 6.17 14.52 6.37
CA PRO A 427 6.37 14.88 7.77
C PRO A 427 5.72 16.21 8.16
N GLU A 428 5.88 17.25 7.34
CA GLU A 428 5.35 18.58 7.60
C GLU A 428 3.83 18.59 7.60
N ILE A 429 3.21 17.92 6.63
CA ILE A 429 1.74 17.76 6.56
C ILE A 429 1.23 17.02 7.79
N TYR A 430 1.86 15.90 8.19
CA TYR A 430 1.46 15.14 9.38
C TYR A 430 1.44 16.03 10.63
N TRP A 431 2.49 16.84 10.82
CA TRP A 431 2.57 17.73 11.97
C TRP A 431 1.57 18.88 11.93
N ALA A 432 1.25 19.41 10.75
CA ALA A 432 0.25 20.45 10.60
C ALA A 432 -1.16 19.97 11.02
N TRP A 433 -1.54 18.77 10.58
CA TRP A 433 -2.84 18.18 10.93
C TRP A 433 -2.94 17.79 12.40
N THR A 434 -1.90 17.18 12.97
CA THR A 434 -1.91 16.81 14.40
C THR A 434 -1.95 18.04 15.32
N ALA A 435 -1.32 19.14 14.92
CA ALA A 435 -1.42 20.42 15.63
C ALA A 435 -2.83 21.02 15.57
N GLN A 436 -3.53 20.91 14.43
CA GLN A 436 -4.92 21.36 14.29
C GLN A 436 -5.87 20.53 15.14
N ASN A 437 -5.76 19.20 15.09
CA ASN A 437 -6.60 18.27 15.87
C ASN A 437 -6.42 18.43 17.39
N SER A 438 -5.31 19.01 17.84
CA SER A 438 -5.08 19.30 19.26
C SER A 438 -5.72 20.62 19.72
N ARG A 439 -6.18 21.47 18.79
CA ARG A 439 -6.82 22.77 19.06
C ARG A 439 -8.35 22.73 18.96
N SER A 440 -8.89 21.76 18.24
CA SER A 440 -10.32 21.42 18.17
C SER A 440 -10.72 20.51 19.33
#